data_AF-A0A346C1K6-F1
#
_entry.id   AF-A0A346C1K6-F1
#
_cell.length_a   1.000
_cell.length_b   1.000
_cell.length_c   1.000
_cell.angle_alpha   90.00
_cell.angle_beta   90.00
_cell.angle_gamma   90.00
#
_symmetry.space_group_name_H-M   'P 1'
#
loop_
_entity.id
_entity.type
_entity.pdbx_description
1 polymer ?
#
loop_
_entity_poly.entity_id
_entity_poly.type
_entity_poly.pdbx_seq_one_letter_code
_entity_poly.pdbx_strand_id
1 'polypeptide(L)'
;MVFFAMPYDEKELPNGRVENFDDLYEGHFEDWIRNWELRAERADKAPGTTESAMDVAWSGIDRAGFVVADLSVPSTSVAMELAWALCLRKRLVVIAHEGAVVPSNTHGQFRVVSYEWSFRGLAKLRSDLHAEIEAMRQQRREPEMDLRPYIPEDRLRAKARVEEISEDHIRVRDVRNPRRIAEMHKQDVSYREAVPDHMSQRFFVGKEVSGFFVNRENTLIFTQQEGEDPWEEWEQTYRRGSAFTARVYDVNKAGVWVELPGGGRSRVRDHEATGLKEQDEVPVVIRWIDRARQRIEIALANQPTGVPAPAVPPPAPSLDAYPRVGERQGATVSVPNAGFVLVRLDGYPDLPTLALLHARRMSQSLREDLEASRVKEGRRMWVAVEEVAPSRNKPGRIDIKVREVEEELPPPEAGDVEEVPA
;
A
#
# COMPACT_ATOMS: atom_id res chain seq x y z
N MET A 1 -30.04 4.29 -19.49
CA MET A 1 -30.98 3.17 -19.31
C MET A 1 -32.14 3.65 -18.45
N VAL A 2 -33.35 3.22 -18.79
CA VAL A 2 -34.58 3.44 -18.00
C VAL A 2 -35.03 2.08 -17.48
N PHE A 3 -35.09 1.93 -16.16
CA PHE A 3 -35.62 0.73 -15.52
C PHE A 3 -37.10 0.94 -15.17
N PHE A 4 -37.94 -0.03 -15.50
CA PHE A 4 -39.37 0.00 -15.21
C PHE A 4 -39.68 -0.89 -14.00
N ALA A 5 -40.07 -0.24 -12.90
CA ALA A 5 -40.66 -0.87 -11.74
C ALA A 5 -42.19 -0.84 -11.91
N MET A 6 -42.76 -1.90 -12.49
CA MET A 6 -44.18 -1.95 -12.85
C MET A 6 -44.82 -3.29 -12.53
N PRO A 7 -46.16 -3.36 -12.40
CA PRO A 7 -46.88 -4.61 -12.29
C PRO A 7 -46.65 -5.52 -13.51
N TYR A 8 -46.89 -6.82 -13.32
CA TYR A 8 -46.83 -7.85 -14.35
C TYR A 8 -48.22 -8.46 -14.55
N ASP A 9 -48.43 -9.13 -15.67
CA ASP A 9 -49.67 -9.83 -16.02
C ASP A 9 -50.92 -8.93 -16.06
N GLU A 10 -52.09 -9.57 -16.15
CA GLU A 10 -53.39 -8.94 -16.04
C GLU A 10 -53.66 -8.42 -14.62
N LYS A 11 -54.10 -7.16 -14.52
CA LYS A 11 -54.53 -6.53 -13.27
C LYS A 11 -55.80 -5.74 -13.48
N GLU A 12 -56.66 -5.75 -12.46
CA GLU A 12 -57.84 -4.89 -12.41
C GLU A 12 -57.43 -3.46 -12.02
N LEU A 13 -57.70 -2.52 -12.91
CA LEU A 13 -57.48 -1.09 -12.73
C LEU A 13 -58.56 -0.47 -11.83
N PRO A 14 -58.33 0.73 -11.27
CA PRO A 14 -59.30 1.43 -10.42
C PRO A 14 -60.68 1.67 -11.05
N ASN A 15 -60.78 1.68 -12.38
CA ASN A 15 -62.02 1.82 -13.12
C ASN A 15 -62.75 0.48 -13.36
N GLY A 16 -62.25 -0.63 -12.80
CA GLY A 16 -62.81 -1.99 -12.93
C GLY A 16 -62.46 -2.71 -14.22
N ARG A 17 -61.64 -2.12 -15.11
CA ARG A 17 -61.14 -2.81 -16.32
C ARG A 17 -59.95 -3.69 -15.97
N VAL A 18 -59.89 -4.87 -16.57
CA VAL A 18 -58.71 -5.74 -16.51
C VAL A 18 -57.84 -5.44 -17.72
N GLU A 19 -56.59 -5.07 -17.47
CA GLU A 19 -55.61 -4.77 -18.52
C GLU A 19 -54.31 -5.54 -18.23
N ASN A 20 -53.57 -5.86 -19.30
CA ASN A 20 -52.31 -6.60 -19.19
C ASN A 20 -51.11 -5.63 -19.19
N PHE A 21 -50.35 -5.63 -18.10
CA PHE A 21 -49.17 -4.77 -17.95
C PHE A 21 -47.97 -5.21 -18.78
N ASP A 22 -47.93 -6.46 -19.23
CA ASP A 22 -46.91 -6.92 -20.18
C ASP A 22 -47.13 -6.32 -21.56
N ASP A 23 -48.38 -6.22 -22.00
CA ASP A 23 -48.75 -5.56 -23.27
C ASP A 23 -48.42 -4.06 -23.24
N LEU A 24 -48.59 -3.41 -22.08
CA LEU A 24 -48.17 -2.01 -21.90
C LEU A 24 -46.66 -1.84 -22.04
N TYR A 25 -45.89 -2.75 -21.45
CA TYR A 25 -44.44 -2.68 -21.51
C TYR A 25 -43.92 -2.95 -22.93
N GLU A 26 -44.25 -4.12 -23.48
CA GLU A 26 -43.75 -4.60 -24.76
C GLU A 26 -44.35 -3.83 -25.94
N GLY A 27 -45.63 -3.47 -25.87
CA GLY A 27 -46.34 -2.78 -26.95
C GLY A 27 -46.13 -1.26 -26.97
N HIS A 28 -45.66 -0.66 -25.86
CA HIS A 28 -45.53 0.79 -25.76
C HIS A 28 -44.23 1.26 -25.12
N PHE A 29 -43.96 0.92 -23.86
CA PHE A 29 -42.85 1.53 -23.14
C PHE A 29 -41.48 1.22 -23.74
N GLU A 30 -41.23 -0.04 -24.11
CA GLU A 30 -39.96 -0.42 -24.75
C GLU A 30 -39.73 0.37 -26.05
N ASP A 31 -40.77 0.45 -26.88
CA ASP A 31 -40.75 1.20 -28.13
C ASP A 31 -40.52 2.70 -27.93
N TRP A 32 -41.17 3.30 -26.94
CA TRP A 32 -41.02 4.73 -26.66
C TRP A 32 -39.59 5.05 -26.22
N ILE A 33 -39.07 4.29 -25.26
CA ILE A 33 -37.70 4.48 -24.74
C ILE A 33 -36.66 4.25 -25.83
N ARG A 34 -36.84 3.21 -26.66
CA ARG A 34 -35.96 2.94 -27.81
C ARG A 34 -35.95 4.08 -28.81
N ASN A 35 -37.11 4.66 -29.11
CA ASN A 35 -37.24 5.82 -30.00
C ASN A 35 -36.61 7.11 -29.43
N TRP A 36 -36.36 7.16 -28.12
CA TRP A 36 -35.64 8.25 -27.46
C TRP A 36 -34.14 7.95 -27.26
N GLU A 37 -33.61 6.98 -28.02
CA GLU A 37 -32.21 6.55 -27.99
C GLU A 37 -31.76 6.09 -26.59
N LEU A 38 -32.70 5.54 -25.83
CA LEU A 38 -32.46 4.95 -24.51
C LEU A 38 -32.72 3.44 -24.56
N ARG A 39 -32.15 2.74 -23.59
CA ARG A 39 -32.45 1.33 -23.34
C ARG A 39 -33.48 1.20 -22.23
N ALA A 40 -34.59 0.51 -22.52
CA ALA A 40 -35.55 0.06 -21.51
C ALA A 40 -35.10 -1.27 -20.90
N GLU A 41 -35.35 -1.46 -19.60
CA GLU A 41 -35.13 -2.72 -18.91
C GLU A 41 -36.24 -2.93 -17.87
N ARG A 42 -36.66 -4.18 -17.70
CA ARG A 42 -37.61 -4.67 -16.69
C ARG A 42 -37.04 -5.96 -16.10
N ALA A 43 -37.37 -6.28 -14.86
CA ALA A 43 -36.66 -7.33 -14.12
C ALA A 43 -36.74 -8.72 -14.78
N ASP A 44 -37.83 -9.05 -15.47
CA ASP A 44 -38.03 -10.31 -16.18
C ASP A 44 -37.29 -10.40 -17.53
N LYS A 45 -36.81 -9.28 -18.07
CA LYS A 45 -36.11 -9.20 -19.36
C LYS A 45 -34.59 -9.11 -19.23
N ALA A 46 -34.05 -9.20 -18.03
CA ALA A 46 -32.60 -9.19 -17.86
C ALA A 46 -31.97 -10.48 -18.44
N PRO A 47 -30.97 -10.37 -19.33
CA PRO A 47 -30.46 -11.52 -20.04
C PRO A 47 -29.63 -12.46 -19.14
N GLY A 48 -30.01 -13.74 -19.12
CA GLY A 48 -29.11 -14.86 -18.83
C GLY A 48 -28.66 -15.05 -17.37
N THR A 49 -29.49 -14.71 -16.38
CA THR A 49 -29.09 -14.84 -14.96
C THR A 49 -29.69 -16.10 -14.32
N THR A 50 -28.89 -16.83 -13.54
CA THR A 50 -29.36 -17.79 -12.53
C THR A 50 -29.77 -17.08 -11.22
N GLU A 51 -29.93 -15.76 -11.28
CA GLU A 51 -30.14 -14.87 -10.14
C GLU A 51 -31.64 -14.79 -9.81
N SER A 52 -31.96 -14.43 -8.57
CA SER A 52 -33.36 -14.24 -8.19
C SER A 52 -33.93 -12.99 -8.88
N ALA A 53 -35.24 -12.96 -9.14
CA ALA A 53 -35.92 -11.78 -9.69
C ALA A 53 -35.65 -10.50 -8.87
N MET A 54 -35.42 -10.67 -7.56
CA MET A 54 -35.09 -9.59 -6.63
C MET A 54 -33.69 -9.03 -6.87
N ASP A 55 -32.69 -9.89 -7.11
CA ASP A 55 -31.31 -9.48 -7.43
C ASP A 55 -31.25 -8.75 -8.78
N VAL A 56 -32.04 -9.24 -9.74
CA VAL A 56 -32.14 -8.63 -11.06
C VAL A 56 -32.79 -7.25 -10.99
N ALA A 57 -33.89 -7.11 -10.23
CA ALA A 57 -34.53 -5.82 -10.01
C ALA A 57 -33.58 -4.83 -9.31
N TRP A 58 -32.89 -5.27 -8.25
CA TRP A 58 -31.89 -4.47 -7.56
C TRP A 58 -30.78 -3.99 -8.50
N SER A 59 -30.14 -4.91 -9.23
CA SER A 59 -29.05 -4.59 -10.16
C SER A 59 -29.52 -3.72 -11.32
N GLY A 60 -30.74 -3.93 -11.81
CA GLY A 60 -31.38 -3.11 -12.82
C GLY A 60 -31.53 -1.65 -12.36
N ILE A 61 -32.06 -1.44 -11.15
CA ILE A 61 -32.24 -0.12 -10.55
C ILE A 61 -30.88 0.55 -10.28
N ASP A 62 -29.92 -0.16 -9.72
CA ASP A 62 -28.58 0.36 -9.43
C ASP A 62 -27.84 0.84 -10.70
N ARG A 63 -28.01 0.13 -11.83
CA ARG A 63 -27.42 0.56 -13.12
C ARG A 63 -28.26 1.61 -13.85
N ALA A 64 -29.51 1.82 -13.43
CA ALA A 64 -30.42 2.72 -14.12
C ALA A 64 -30.01 4.18 -13.93
N GLY A 65 -30.06 4.93 -15.03
CA GLY A 65 -29.96 6.40 -14.96
C GLY A 65 -31.31 7.07 -14.69
N PHE A 66 -32.40 6.33 -14.92
CA PHE A 66 -33.78 6.72 -14.61
C PHE A 66 -34.57 5.50 -14.17
N VAL A 67 -35.43 5.67 -13.19
CA VAL A 67 -36.41 4.66 -12.78
C VAL A 67 -37.80 5.21 -13.05
N VAL A 68 -38.63 4.42 -13.73
CA VAL A 68 -40.06 4.70 -13.89
C VAL A 68 -40.81 3.72 -13.00
N ALA A 69 -41.53 4.22 -12.01
CA ALA A 69 -42.34 3.41 -11.11
C ALA A 69 -43.83 3.58 -11.45
N ASP A 70 -44.50 2.47 -11.75
CA ASP A 70 -45.93 2.44 -12.06
C ASP A 70 -46.75 2.03 -10.82
N LEU A 71 -47.46 3.00 -10.24
CA LEU A 71 -48.32 2.83 -9.06
C LEU A 71 -49.80 2.70 -9.41
N SER A 72 -50.13 2.30 -10.65
CA SER A 72 -51.52 2.13 -11.11
C SER A 72 -52.31 1.13 -10.30
N VAL A 73 -51.65 0.08 -9.81
CA VAL A 73 -52.22 -0.94 -8.92
C VAL A 73 -51.26 -1.25 -7.77
N PRO A 74 -51.77 -1.62 -6.58
CA PRO A 74 -50.91 -2.02 -5.46
C PRO A 74 -50.07 -3.25 -5.81
N SER A 75 -48.74 -3.11 -5.68
CA SER A 75 -47.80 -4.22 -5.88
C SER A 75 -46.66 -4.15 -4.88
N THR A 76 -46.40 -5.26 -4.18
CA THR A 76 -45.30 -5.35 -3.21
C THR A 76 -43.93 -5.25 -3.88
N SER A 77 -43.77 -5.83 -5.08
CA SER A 77 -42.51 -5.74 -5.83
C SER A 77 -42.21 -4.30 -6.22
N VAL A 78 -43.19 -3.62 -6.81
CA VAL A 78 -43.05 -2.22 -7.24
C VAL A 78 -42.81 -1.28 -6.05
N ALA A 79 -43.48 -1.51 -4.91
CA ALA A 79 -43.25 -0.72 -3.71
C ALA A 79 -41.81 -0.86 -3.20
N MET A 80 -41.23 -2.06 -3.26
CA MET A 80 -39.85 -2.32 -2.87
C MET A 80 -38.85 -1.69 -3.86
N GLU A 81 -39.10 -1.83 -5.16
CA GLU A 81 -38.31 -1.21 -6.22
C GLU A 81 -38.31 0.33 -6.15
N LEU A 82 -39.47 0.92 -5.88
CA LEU A 82 -39.63 2.34 -5.60
C LEU A 82 -38.80 2.75 -4.37
N ALA A 83 -38.87 1.98 -3.28
CA ALA A 83 -38.09 2.26 -2.07
C ALA A 83 -36.58 2.21 -2.35
N TRP A 84 -36.10 1.24 -3.12
CA TRP A 84 -34.69 1.17 -3.51
C TRP A 84 -34.26 2.34 -4.38
N ALA A 85 -35.08 2.73 -5.36
CA ALA A 85 -34.82 3.89 -6.19
C ALA A 85 -34.71 5.18 -5.35
N LEU A 86 -35.59 5.34 -4.35
CA LEU A 86 -35.53 6.46 -3.40
C LEU A 86 -34.27 6.41 -2.53
N CYS A 87 -33.90 5.25 -2.00
CA CYS A 87 -32.66 5.07 -1.25
C CYS A 87 -31.46 5.47 -2.10
N LEU A 88 -31.33 4.92 -3.30
CA LEU A 88 -30.24 5.21 -4.24
C LEU A 88 -30.26 6.65 -4.79
N ARG A 89 -31.26 7.46 -4.43
CA ARG A 89 -31.51 8.80 -4.99
C ARG A 89 -31.53 8.79 -6.53
N LYS A 90 -32.16 7.76 -7.10
CA LYS A 90 -32.33 7.65 -8.54
C LYS A 90 -33.26 8.74 -9.05
N ARG A 91 -33.07 9.09 -10.31
CA ARG A 91 -33.94 10.01 -11.05
C ARG A 91 -35.24 9.27 -11.35
N LEU A 92 -36.23 9.52 -10.51
CA LEU A 92 -37.47 8.77 -10.42
C LEU A 92 -38.60 9.52 -11.10
N VAL A 93 -39.26 8.87 -12.06
CA VAL A 93 -40.56 9.30 -12.59
C VAL A 93 -41.61 8.33 -12.06
N VAL A 94 -42.66 8.86 -11.44
CA VAL A 94 -43.78 8.03 -10.96
C VAL A 94 -44.97 8.23 -11.89
N ILE A 95 -45.52 7.14 -12.38
CA ILE A 95 -46.72 7.12 -13.22
C ILE A 95 -47.83 6.36 -12.50
N ALA A 96 -49.08 6.71 -12.77
CA ALA A 96 -50.22 5.98 -12.22
C ALA A 96 -51.45 6.16 -13.11
N HIS A 97 -52.26 5.10 -13.21
CA HIS A 97 -53.57 5.17 -13.85
C HIS A 97 -54.49 6.13 -13.07
N GLU A 98 -55.37 6.82 -13.77
CA GLU A 98 -56.35 7.69 -13.15
C GLU A 98 -57.23 6.93 -12.15
N GLY A 99 -57.41 7.51 -10.96
CA GLY A 99 -58.11 6.87 -9.84
C GLY A 99 -57.25 5.92 -9.01
N ALA A 100 -55.98 5.71 -9.34
CA ALA A 100 -55.08 4.90 -8.53
C ALA A 100 -54.82 5.55 -7.17
N VAL A 101 -54.78 4.72 -6.12
CA VAL A 101 -54.47 5.16 -4.76
C VAL A 101 -52.97 5.22 -4.59
N VAL A 102 -52.40 6.41 -4.76
CA VAL A 102 -50.98 6.67 -4.51
C VAL A 102 -50.73 6.78 -3.00
N PRO A 103 -49.63 6.22 -2.45
CA PRO A 103 -49.34 6.31 -1.03
C PRO A 103 -49.26 7.76 -0.52
N SER A 104 -50.00 8.09 0.54
CA SER A 104 -50.18 9.48 0.97
C SER A 104 -48.89 10.16 1.43
N ASN A 105 -47.95 9.38 1.97
CA ASN A 105 -46.61 9.82 2.36
C ASN A 105 -45.72 10.22 1.18
N THR A 106 -46.12 9.93 -0.06
CA THR A 106 -45.40 10.34 -1.27
C THR A 106 -45.92 11.65 -1.87
N HIS A 107 -47.07 12.16 -1.39
CA HIS A 107 -47.60 13.44 -1.85
C HIS A 107 -46.61 14.57 -1.53
N GLY A 108 -46.23 15.30 -2.59
CA GLY A 108 -45.28 16.41 -2.50
C GLY A 108 -43.80 16.02 -2.53
N GLN A 109 -43.46 14.73 -2.46
CA GLN A 109 -42.08 14.26 -2.60
C GLN A 109 -41.66 14.12 -4.07
N PHE A 110 -42.58 13.70 -4.95
CA PHE A 110 -42.36 13.63 -6.38
C PHE A 110 -43.69 13.83 -7.14
N ARG A 111 -43.59 14.30 -8.39
CA ARG A 111 -44.75 14.50 -9.27
C ARG A 111 -45.19 13.15 -9.84
N VAL A 112 -46.47 12.83 -9.68
CA VAL A 112 -47.08 11.66 -10.31
C VAL A 112 -47.68 12.05 -11.65
N VAL A 113 -47.28 11.37 -12.71
CA VAL A 113 -47.87 11.53 -14.04
C VAL A 113 -49.06 10.58 -14.15
N SER A 114 -50.27 11.16 -14.08
CA SER A 114 -51.50 10.40 -14.24
C SER A 114 -51.78 10.08 -15.72
N TYR A 115 -52.25 8.87 -15.99
CA TYR A 115 -52.64 8.44 -17.34
C TYR A 115 -53.94 7.63 -17.36
N GLU A 116 -54.53 7.50 -18.54
CA GLU A 116 -55.65 6.57 -18.78
C GLU A 116 -55.20 5.48 -19.77
N TRP A 117 -55.74 4.28 -19.61
CA TRP A 117 -55.52 3.18 -20.56
C TRP A 117 -56.42 3.31 -21.81
N SER A 118 -56.18 4.37 -22.57
CA SER A 118 -56.87 4.70 -23.81
C SER A 118 -55.86 5.18 -24.86
N PHE A 119 -56.22 5.12 -26.15
CA PHE A 119 -55.34 5.59 -27.23
C PHE A 119 -54.85 7.02 -27.00
N ARG A 120 -55.74 7.91 -26.56
CA ARG A 120 -55.42 9.32 -26.29
C ARG A 120 -54.64 9.47 -24.98
N GLY A 121 -54.99 8.68 -23.96
CA GLY A 121 -54.32 8.67 -22.66
C GLY A 121 -52.86 8.22 -22.76
N LEU A 122 -52.59 7.15 -23.50
CA LEU A 122 -51.22 6.65 -23.74
C LEU A 122 -50.40 7.60 -24.61
N ALA A 123 -51.01 8.25 -25.62
CA ALA A 123 -50.33 9.28 -26.39
C ALA A 123 -49.92 10.49 -25.53
N LYS A 124 -50.79 10.89 -24.59
CA LYS A 124 -50.47 11.94 -23.59
C LYS A 124 -49.36 11.48 -22.65
N LEU A 125 -49.46 10.27 -22.09
CA LEU A 125 -48.44 9.69 -21.21
C LEU A 125 -47.07 9.66 -21.89
N ARG A 126 -47.00 9.25 -23.16
CA ARG A 126 -45.76 9.25 -23.94
C ARG A 126 -45.12 10.64 -23.97
N SER A 127 -45.91 11.68 -24.24
CA SER A 127 -45.41 13.06 -24.28
C SER A 127 -44.95 13.54 -22.91
N ASP A 128 -45.72 13.27 -21.86
CA ASP A 128 -45.42 13.70 -20.50
C ASP A 128 -44.17 12.99 -19.95
N LEU A 129 -44.08 11.67 -20.16
CA LEU A 129 -42.92 10.87 -19.75
C LEU A 129 -41.64 11.33 -20.45
N HIS A 130 -41.71 11.63 -21.75
CA HIS A 130 -40.58 12.19 -22.48
C HIS A 130 -40.12 13.52 -21.89
N ALA A 131 -41.07 14.43 -21.62
CA ALA A 131 -40.78 15.73 -21.06
C ALA A 131 -40.15 15.64 -19.66
N GLU A 132 -40.63 14.73 -18.80
CA GLU A 132 -40.06 14.51 -17.46
C GLU A 132 -38.63 13.95 -17.54
N ILE A 133 -38.38 12.95 -18.40
CA ILE A 133 -37.03 12.40 -18.61
C ILE A 133 -36.06 13.48 -19.09
N GLU A 134 -36.46 14.28 -20.08
CA GLU A 134 -35.65 15.38 -20.61
C GLU A 134 -35.43 16.51 -19.59
N ALA A 135 -36.46 16.89 -18.83
CA ALA A 135 -36.34 17.88 -17.77
C ALA A 135 -35.31 17.43 -16.73
N MET A 136 -35.38 16.17 -16.30
CA MET A 136 -34.38 15.60 -15.41
C MET A 136 -32.99 15.60 -16.08
N ARG A 137 -32.85 15.35 -17.40
CA ARG A 137 -31.54 15.33 -18.11
C ARG A 137 -30.81 16.66 -17.97
N GLN A 138 -31.56 17.75 -17.99
CA GLN A 138 -31.04 19.11 -17.93
C GLN A 138 -30.74 19.56 -16.49
N GLN A 139 -31.32 18.92 -15.47
CA GLN A 139 -31.03 19.22 -14.07
C GLN A 139 -29.60 18.83 -13.70
N ARG A 140 -28.95 19.67 -12.89
CA ARG A 140 -27.61 19.40 -12.34
C ARG A 140 -27.67 18.10 -11.55
N ARG A 141 -26.79 17.15 -11.85
CA ARG A 141 -26.74 15.85 -11.18
C ARG A 141 -26.47 16.08 -9.69
N GLU A 142 -27.47 15.82 -8.85
CA GLU A 142 -27.18 15.42 -7.49
C GLU A 142 -26.49 14.04 -7.55
N PRO A 143 -25.41 13.82 -6.79
CA PRO A 143 -24.75 12.52 -6.79
C PRO A 143 -25.76 11.46 -6.30
N GLU A 144 -25.91 10.38 -7.07
CA GLU A 144 -26.63 9.19 -6.63
C GLU A 144 -26.02 8.69 -5.33
N MET A 145 -26.85 8.11 -4.46
CA MET A 145 -26.36 7.61 -3.18
C MET A 145 -25.50 6.38 -3.42
N ASP A 146 -24.20 6.51 -3.22
CA ASP A 146 -23.26 5.39 -3.18
C ASP A 146 -23.59 4.51 -1.97
N LEU A 147 -24.37 3.44 -2.20
CA LEU A 147 -24.76 2.47 -1.18
C LEU A 147 -23.55 1.62 -0.77
N ARG A 148 -22.78 2.18 0.14
CA ARG A 148 -21.70 1.43 0.78
C ARG A 148 -22.28 0.46 1.82
N PRO A 149 -21.74 -0.76 1.93
CA PRO A 149 -22.13 -1.67 2.98
C PRO A 149 -22.00 -0.97 4.33
N TYR A 150 -23.11 -0.90 5.08
CA TYR A 150 -23.06 -0.52 6.49
C TYR A 150 -22.23 -1.58 7.21
N ILE A 151 -21.00 -1.22 7.60
CA ILE A 151 -20.17 -2.03 8.49
C ILE A 151 -20.57 -1.58 9.90
N PRO A 152 -21.27 -2.40 10.69
CA PRO A 152 -21.86 -1.96 11.97
C PRO A 152 -20.83 -1.54 13.03
N GLU A 153 -19.57 -1.83 12.79
CA GLU A 153 -18.42 -1.49 13.62
C GLU A 153 -17.34 -1.00 12.64
N ASP A 154 -16.65 0.10 12.91
CA ASP A 154 -15.62 0.65 12.01
C ASP A 154 -14.51 -0.36 11.62
N ARG A 155 -14.52 -1.56 12.20
CA ARG A 155 -13.55 -2.63 11.97
C ARG A 155 -14.22 -4.01 12.03
N LEU A 156 -14.33 -4.70 10.90
CA LEU A 156 -14.82 -6.08 10.86
C LEU A 156 -13.65 -7.07 10.88
N ARG A 157 -13.51 -7.86 11.95
CA ARG A 157 -12.52 -8.93 12.04
C ARG A 157 -12.89 -10.08 11.09
N ALA A 158 -11.98 -10.47 10.20
CA ALA A 158 -12.20 -11.55 9.24
C ALA A 158 -10.89 -12.27 8.85
N LYS A 159 -11.05 -13.45 8.23
CA LYS A 159 -9.98 -14.12 7.50
C LYS A 159 -10.13 -13.79 6.02
N ALA A 160 -9.02 -13.42 5.38
CA ALA A 160 -8.97 -13.09 3.96
C ALA A 160 -7.92 -13.93 3.26
N ARG A 161 -8.14 -14.26 1.99
CA ARG A 161 -7.19 -14.97 1.13
C ARG A 161 -6.46 -13.96 0.25
N VAL A 162 -5.14 -14.07 0.16
CA VAL A 162 -4.32 -13.25 -0.75
C VAL A 162 -4.57 -13.70 -2.19
N GLU A 163 -4.96 -12.78 -3.05
CA GLU A 163 -5.22 -13.05 -4.47
C GLU A 163 -4.12 -12.50 -5.37
N GLU A 164 -3.55 -11.35 -4.98
CA GLU A 164 -2.53 -10.64 -5.75
C GLU A 164 -1.50 -10.04 -4.80
N ILE A 165 -0.25 -9.96 -5.29
CA ILE A 165 0.88 -9.42 -4.54
C ILE A 165 1.61 -8.43 -5.43
N SER A 166 1.75 -7.21 -4.92
CA SER A 166 2.53 -6.14 -5.49
C SER A 166 3.76 -5.87 -4.61
N GLU A 167 4.56 -4.88 -4.99
CA GLU A 167 5.72 -4.47 -4.19
C GLU A 167 5.32 -3.89 -2.84
N ASP A 168 4.30 -3.04 -2.81
CA ASP A 168 3.89 -2.21 -1.68
C ASP A 168 2.56 -2.61 -1.02
N HIS A 169 1.77 -3.46 -1.67
CA HIS A 169 0.48 -3.93 -1.17
C HIS A 169 0.18 -5.37 -1.58
N ILE A 170 -0.85 -5.93 -0.93
CA ILE A 170 -1.49 -7.17 -1.35
C ILE A 170 -2.99 -6.95 -1.52
N ARG A 171 -3.60 -7.67 -2.46
CA ARG A 171 -5.05 -7.72 -2.61
C ARG A 171 -5.59 -8.95 -1.92
N VAL A 172 -6.60 -8.77 -1.07
CA VAL A 172 -7.19 -9.86 -0.28
C VAL A 172 -8.70 -9.93 -0.49
N ARG A 173 -9.24 -11.13 -0.43
CA ARG A 173 -10.68 -11.42 -0.50
C ARG A 173 -11.16 -12.12 0.76
N ASP A 174 -12.25 -11.67 1.35
CA ASP A 174 -12.83 -12.30 2.54
C ASP A 174 -13.27 -13.74 2.23
N VAL A 175 -12.88 -14.68 3.08
CA VAL A 175 -13.22 -16.10 2.95
C VAL A 175 -14.72 -16.34 3.13
N ARG A 176 -15.40 -15.55 3.96
CA ARG A 176 -16.84 -15.69 4.26
C ARG A 176 -17.73 -14.89 3.32
N ASN A 177 -17.23 -13.79 2.76
CA ASN A 177 -17.96 -12.94 1.83
C ASN A 177 -17.12 -12.65 0.58
N PRO A 178 -17.25 -13.45 -0.49
CA PRO A 178 -16.44 -13.29 -1.71
C PRO A 178 -16.56 -11.93 -2.40
N ARG A 179 -17.65 -11.18 -2.14
CA ARG A 179 -17.83 -9.81 -2.68
C ARG A 179 -16.98 -8.77 -1.96
N ARG A 180 -16.42 -9.11 -0.78
CA ARG A 180 -15.59 -8.20 0.01
C ARG A 180 -14.12 -8.38 -0.36
N ILE A 181 -13.61 -7.41 -1.11
CA ILE A 181 -12.23 -7.34 -1.58
C ILE A 181 -11.63 -6.04 -1.07
N ALA A 182 -10.39 -6.09 -0.62
CA ALA A 182 -9.66 -4.91 -0.15
C ALA A 182 -8.16 -5.06 -0.39
N GLU A 183 -7.46 -3.93 -0.31
CA GLU A 183 -6.00 -3.89 -0.36
C GLU A 183 -5.44 -3.71 1.06
N MET A 184 -4.27 -4.29 1.30
CA MET A 184 -3.48 -4.08 2.50
C MET A 184 -2.10 -3.60 2.08
N HIS A 185 -1.76 -2.35 2.43
CA HIS A 185 -0.44 -1.80 2.16
C HIS A 185 0.56 -2.21 3.24
N LYS A 186 1.86 -2.02 2.96
CA LYS A 186 2.97 -2.20 3.92
C LYS A 186 2.71 -1.55 5.28
N GLN A 187 2.13 -0.36 5.30
CA GLN A 187 1.81 0.36 6.52
C GLN A 187 0.74 -0.33 7.36
N ASP A 188 -0.18 -1.08 6.75
CA ASP A 188 -1.33 -1.73 7.41
C ASP A 188 -0.96 -3.12 7.96
N VAL A 189 0.30 -3.52 7.85
CA VAL A 189 0.85 -4.73 8.47
C VAL A 189 0.86 -4.59 10.00
N SER A 190 0.77 -5.72 10.70
CA SER A 190 0.72 -5.75 12.18
C SER A 190 1.94 -5.08 12.82
N TYR A 191 1.70 -4.21 13.82
CA TYR A 191 2.73 -3.52 14.60
C TYR A 191 3.76 -4.43 15.26
N ARG A 192 3.43 -5.70 15.48
CA ARG A 192 4.30 -6.67 16.16
C ARG A 192 5.35 -7.26 15.24
N GLU A 193 5.30 -6.98 13.95
CA GLU A 193 6.18 -7.57 12.96
C GLU A 193 6.83 -6.48 12.12
N ALA A 194 8.06 -6.73 11.65
CA ALA A 194 8.75 -5.78 10.80
C ALA A 194 8.00 -5.55 9.49
N VAL A 195 7.94 -4.29 9.05
CA VAL A 195 7.38 -3.92 7.75
C VAL A 195 8.31 -4.48 6.67
N PRO A 196 7.81 -5.35 5.77
CA PRO A 196 8.64 -5.96 4.74
C PRO A 196 9.02 -4.94 3.66
N ASP A 197 10.24 -5.03 3.12
CA ASP A 197 10.68 -4.20 1.99
C ASP A 197 9.87 -4.50 0.72
N HIS A 198 9.40 -5.74 0.55
CA HIS A 198 8.50 -6.18 -0.52
C HIS A 198 7.49 -7.19 0.02
N MET A 199 6.21 -7.05 -0.31
CA MET A 199 5.14 -7.88 0.30
C MET A 199 5.31 -9.39 0.03
N SER A 200 5.89 -9.77 -1.10
CA SER A 200 6.23 -11.16 -1.45
C SER A 200 7.19 -11.87 -0.46
N GLN A 201 7.93 -11.12 0.37
CA GLN A 201 8.79 -11.72 1.39
C GLN A 201 7.98 -12.40 2.50
N ARG A 202 6.72 -12.00 2.68
CA ARG A 202 5.86 -12.45 3.78
C ARG A 202 4.56 -13.11 3.31
N PHE A 203 4.03 -12.69 2.17
CA PHE A 203 2.77 -13.16 1.63
C PHE A 203 3.01 -13.94 0.33
N PHE A 204 2.15 -14.93 0.07
CA PHE A 204 2.10 -15.67 -1.20
C PHE A 204 0.64 -15.81 -1.63
N VAL A 205 0.40 -15.89 -2.94
CA VAL A 205 -0.97 -16.02 -3.48
C VAL A 205 -1.60 -17.30 -2.93
N GLY A 206 -2.83 -17.19 -2.45
CA GLY A 206 -3.57 -18.26 -1.79
C GLY A 206 -3.38 -18.35 -0.27
N LYS A 207 -2.42 -17.63 0.31
CA LYS A 207 -2.22 -17.56 1.78
C LYS A 207 -3.46 -16.98 2.45
N GLU A 208 -3.90 -17.58 3.55
CA GLU A 208 -4.92 -16.99 4.41
C GLU A 208 -4.28 -16.10 5.47
N VAL A 209 -4.81 -14.89 5.60
CA VAL A 209 -4.38 -13.87 6.55
C VAL A 209 -5.56 -13.46 7.43
N SER A 210 -5.29 -13.21 8.71
CA SER A 210 -6.31 -12.69 9.64
C SER A 210 -6.07 -11.20 9.86
N GLY A 211 -7.15 -10.43 9.95
CA GLY A 211 -7.10 -8.99 10.10
C GLY A 211 -8.50 -8.39 10.15
N PHE A 212 -8.61 -7.12 9.75
CA PHE A 212 -9.84 -6.35 9.78
C PHE A 212 -10.10 -5.69 8.45
N PHE A 213 -11.35 -5.75 8.00
CA PHE A 213 -11.85 -4.86 6.97
C PHE A 213 -12.31 -3.56 7.62
N VAL A 214 -11.74 -2.44 7.17
CA VAL A 214 -11.95 -1.10 7.74
C VAL A 214 -12.26 -0.14 6.60
N ASN A 215 -13.20 0.77 6.82
CA ASN A 215 -13.44 1.86 5.89
C ASN A 215 -12.55 3.04 6.27
N ARG A 216 -11.51 3.32 5.49
CA ARG A 216 -10.60 4.47 5.69
C ARG A 216 -10.71 5.37 4.47
N GLU A 217 -11.03 6.65 4.69
CA GLU A 217 -11.13 7.65 3.61
C GLU A 217 -12.01 7.17 2.44
N ASN A 218 -13.19 6.64 2.74
CA ASN A 218 -14.13 6.12 1.74
C ASN A 218 -13.66 4.88 0.96
N THR A 219 -12.55 4.28 1.33
CA THR A 219 -12.00 3.07 0.70
C THR A 219 -11.99 1.92 1.68
N LEU A 220 -12.47 0.76 1.25
CA LEU A 220 -12.37 -0.45 2.04
C LEU A 220 -10.94 -0.98 1.98
N ILE A 221 -10.26 -0.96 3.12
CA ILE A 221 -8.91 -1.50 3.28
C ILE A 221 -8.93 -2.73 4.18
N PHE A 222 -7.90 -3.56 4.06
CA PHE A 222 -7.63 -4.63 5.00
C PHE A 222 -6.41 -4.27 5.84
N THR A 223 -6.50 -4.38 7.17
CA THR A 223 -5.40 -4.05 8.08
C THR A 223 -5.21 -5.14 9.13
N GLN A 224 -3.96 -5.40 9.50
CA GLN A 224 -3.57 -6.29 10.59
C GLN A 224 -3.15 -5.51 11.85
N GLN A 225 -3.16 -4.19 11.80
CA GLN A 225 -2.91 -3.36 12.97
C GLN A 225 -4.01 -3.59 14.00
N GLU A 226 -3.67 -3.65 15.28
CA GLU A 226 -4.62 -3.81 16.39
C GLU A 226 -4.32 -2.76 17.45
N GLY A 227 -5.34 -2.07 17.95
CA GLY A 227 -5.19 -1.03 18.97
C GLY A 227 -4.50 0.24 18.46
N GLU A 228 -3.99 1.02 19.41
CA GLU A 228 -3.17 2.21 19.17
C GLU A 228 -1.75 1.82 18.74
N ASP A 229 -1.05 2.72 18.02
CA ASP A 229 0.32 2.51 17.57
C ASP A 229 1.27 2.38 18.78
N PRO A 230 1.79 1.18 19.10
CA PRO A 230 2.65 0.98 20.26
C PRO A 230 4.06 1.53 20.04
N TRP A 231 4.42 1.90 18.80
CA TRP A 231 5.78 2.32 18.48
C TRP A 231 6.17 3.65 19.09
N GLU A 232 5.20 4.53 19.34
CA GLU A 232 5.46 5.80 20.03
C GLU A 232 5.89 5.59 21.48
N GLU A 233 5.27 4.64 22.18
CA GLU A 233 5.66 4.25 23.54
C GLU A 233 6.95 3.40 23.56
N TRP A 234 7.09 2.49 22.59
CA TRP A 234 8.29 1.66 22.46
C TRP A 234 9.54 2.48 22.15
N GLU A 235 9.45 3.55 21.37
CA GLU A 235 10.58 4.46 21.13
C GLU A 235 11.08 5.14 22.42
N GLN A 236 10.16 5.45 23.33
CA GLN A 236 10.50 6.05 24.62
C GLN A 236 11.04 5.03 25.63
N THR A 237 10.51 3.81 25.59
CA THR A 237 10.83 2.70 26.51
C THR A 237 12.09 1.96 26.09
N TYR A 238 12.18 1.52 24.83
CA TYR A 238 13.29 0.75 24.26
C TYR A 238 14.43 1.66 23.79
N ARG A 239 14.97 2.48 24.70
CA ARG A 239 16.11 3.34 24.39
C ARG A 239 17.36 2.51 24.12
N ARG A 240 18.20 2.95 23.18
CA ARG A 240 19.48 2.29 22.91
C ARG A 240 20.29 2.09 24.21
N GLY A 241 20.74 0.86 24.45
CA GLY A 241 21.49 0.45 25.63
C GLY A 241 20.64 -0.01 26.82
N SER A 242 19.31 0.13 26.77
CA SER A 242 18.41 -0.46 27.78
C SER A 242 18.44 -1.98 27.72
N ALA A 243 18.36 -2.62 28.89
CA ALA A 243 18.35 -4.06 29.05
C ALA A 243 16.97 -4.53 29.48
N PHE A 244 16.48 -5.60 28.85
CA PHE A 244 15.19 -6.22 29.14
C PHE A 244 15.34 -7.73 29.18
N THR A 245 14.41 -8.41 29.86
CA THR A 245 14.24 -9.86 29.71
C THR A 245 13.24 -10.10 28.59
N ALA A 246 13.67 -10.77 27.52
CA ALA A 246 12.83 -11.13 26.38
C ALA A 246 12.55 -12.63 26.38
N ARG A 247 11.36 -13.03 25.92
CA ARG A 247 10.98 -14.45 25.83
C ARG A 247 11.15 -14.95 24.41
N VAL A 248 11.85 -16.06 24.21
CA VAL A 248 11.92 -16.74 22.91
C VAL A 248 10.53 -17.28 22.55
N TYR A 249 9.96 -16.82 21.43
CA TYR A 249 8.60 -17.21 21.03
C TYR A 249 8.55 -18.11 19.80
N ASP A 250 9.59 -18.09 18.96
CA ASP A 250 9.68 -18.94 17.76
C ASP A 250 11.14 -19.30 17.48
N VAL A 251 11.41 -20.60 17.30
CA VAL A 251 12.71 -21.14 16.89
C VAL A 251 12.47 -22.00 15.66
N ASN A 252 12.86 -21.48 14.49
CA ASN A 252 12.68 -22.19 13.23
C ASN A 252 13.97 -22.19 12.40
N LYS A 253 13.96 -22.87 11.25
CA LYS A 253 15.15 -22.98 10.38
C LYS A 253 15.67 -21.64 9.87
N ALA A 254 14.84 -20.60 9.87
CA ALA A 254 15.18 -19.27 9.42
C ALA A 254 15.74 -18.37 10.54
N GLY A 255 15.71 -18.80 11.81
CA GLY A 255 16.31 -18.05 12.92
C GLY A 255 15.64 -18.28 14.28
N VAL A 256 15.97 -17.41 15.24
CA VAL A 256 15.36 -17.36 16.57
C VAL A 256 14.75 -15.99 16.78
N TRP A 257 13.50 -15.95 17.25
CA TRP A 257 12.80 -14.71 17.55
C TRP A 257 12.40 -14.63 19.02
N VAL A 258 12.51 -13.42 19.55
CA VAL A 258 12.14 -13.10 20.93
C VAL A 258 11.09 -12.00 20.95
N GLU A 259 10.30 -12.02 22.02
CA GLU A 259 9.26 -11.06 22.34
C GLU A 259 9.73 -10.24 23.55
N LEU A 260 9.81 -8.92 23.37
CA LEU A 260 10.18 -7.95 24.40
C LEU A 260 8.97 -7.65 25.31
N PRO A 261 9.22 -7.18 26.54
CA PRO A 261 8.15 -6.73 27.43
C PRO A 261 7.31 -5.63 26.79
N GLY A 262 6.01 -5.84 26.61
CA GLY A 262 5.12 -4.91 25.89
C GLY A 262 4.77 -5.35 24.46
N GLY A 263 5.33 -6.47 23.97
CA GLY A 263 4.88 -7.15 22.74
C GLY A 263 5.71 -6.88 21.49
N GLY A 264 6.81 -6.12 21.58
CA GLY A 264 7.72 -5.89 20.46
C GLY A 264 8.50 -7.15 20.10
N ARG A 265 8.49 -7.59 18.84
CA ARG A 265 9.22 -8.80 18.41
C ARG A 265 10.52 -8.43 17.71
N SER A 266 11.56 -9.20 17.98
CA SER A 266 12.87 -9.02 17.37
C SER A 266 13.49 -10.37 17.01
N ARG A 267 14.34 -10.36 15.99
CA ARG A 267 15.14 -11.52 15.60
C ARG A 267 16.50 -11.46 16.31
N VAL A 268 16.88 -12.56 16.93
CA VAL A 268 18.23 -12.76 17.48
C VAL A 268 19.19 -13.06 16.33
N ARG A 269 20.39 -12.48 16.36
CA ARG A 269 21.41 -12.73 15.33
C ARG A 269 21.84 -14.20 15.36
N ASP A 270 22.08 -14.78 14.19
CA ASP A 270 22.29 -16.23 14.07
C ASP A 270 23.44 -16.77 14.94
N HIS A 271 24.53 -16.00 15.10
CA HIS A 271 25.64 -16.38 15.99
C HIS A 271 25.26 -16.36 17.47
N GLU A 272 24.37 -15.45 17.88
CA GLU A 272 23.86 -15.34 19.26
C GLU A 272 22.72 -16.33 19.52
N ALA A 273 22.05 -16.82 18.49
CA ALA A 273 20.87 -17.69 18.60
C ALA A 273 21.20 -19.14 19.02
N THR A 274 22.48 -19.51 19.07
CA THR A 274 22.91 -20.90 19.29
C THR A 274 22.47 -21.42 20.66
N GLY A 275 21.69 -22.51 20.66
CA GLY A 275 21.31 -23.23 21.88
C GLY A 275 20.05 -22.72 22.60
N LEU A 276 19.37 -21.69 22.06
CA LEU A 276 18.11 -21.18 22.59
C LEU A 276 16.94 -22.10 22.22
N LYS A 277 15.99 -22.24 23.15
CA LYS A 277 14.75 -22.99 22.98
C LYS A 277 13.55 -22.05 23.07
N GLU A 278 12.42 -22.49 22.50
CA GLU A 278 11.15 -21.80 22.72
C GLU A 278 10.81 -21.71 24.20
N GLN A 279 10.22 -20.58 24.61
CA GLN A 279 9.90 -20.20 25.99
C GLN A 279 11.09 -19.82 26.88
N ASP A 280 12.34 -19.85 26.39
CA ASP A 280 13.48 -19.36 27.17
C ASP A 280 13.35 -17.86 27.44
N GLU A 281 13.60 -17.45 28.68
CA GLU A 281 13.74 -16.03 29.05
C GLU A 281 15.21 -15.64 28.98
N VAL A 282 15.55 -14.74 28.06
CA VAL A 282 16.92 -14.29 27.82
C VAL A 282 17.05 -12.80 28.08
N PRO A 283 18.11 -12.35 28.78
CA PRO A 283 18.37 -10.93 28.91
C PRO A 283 18.91 -10.41 27.57
N VAL A 284 18.37 -9.29 27.11
CA VAL A 284 18.70 -8.66 25.83
C VAL A 284 18.92 -7.18 26.02
N VAL A 285 19.80 -6.59 25.21
CA VAL A 285 20.07 -5.16 25.17
C VAL A 285 19.61 -4.57 23.85
N ILE A 286 18.88 -3.46 23.90
CA ILE A 286 18.42 -2.76 22.70
C ILE A 286 19.61 -2.07 22.03
N ARG A 287 19.90 -2.45 20.78
CA ARG A 287 20.96 -1.84 19.97
C ARG A 287 20.44 -0.61 19.23
N TRP A 288 19.29 -0.76 18.59
CA TRP A 288 18.72 0.25 17.72
C TRP A 288 17.22 0.00 17.52
N ILE A 289 16.47 1.06 17.27
CA ILE A 289 15.03 1.04 17.02
C ILE A 289 14.73 1.89 15.78
N ASP A 290 13.90 1.35 14.89
CA ASP A 290 13.44 1.97 13.65
C ASP A 290 11.92 1.91 13.60
N ARG A 291 11.27 3.04 13.93
CA ARG A 291 9.81 3.17 13.88
C ARG A 291 9.27 3.02 12.46
N ALA A 292 9.96 3.55 11.45
CA ALA A 292 9.48 3.53 10.07
C ALA A 292 9.41 2.11 9.50
N ARG A 293 10.37 1.25 9.87
CA ARG A 293 10.40 -0.16 9.48
C ARG A 293 9.78 -1.11 10.50
N GLN A 294 9.29 -0.58 11.63
CA GLN A 294 8.82 -1.38 12.76
C GLN A 294 9.86 -2.44 13.16
N ARG A 295 11.12 -2.03 13.31
CA ARG A 295 12.24 -2.94 13.62
C ARG A 295 12.95 -2.55 14.90
N ILE A 296 13.12 -3.53 15.78
CA ILE A 296 13.94 -3.41 16.99
C ILE A 296 15.13 -4.35 16.81
N GLU A 297 16.34 -3.83 16.88
CA GLU A 297 17.56 -4.64 16.93
C GLU A 297 18.01 -4.85 18.37
N ILE A 298 18.29 -6.09 18.71
CA ILE A 298 18.74 -6.51 20.04
C ILE A 298 20.08 -7.23 19.98
N ALA A 299 20.68 -7.45 21.14
CA ALA A 299 21.77 -8.40 21.35
C ALA A 299 21.54 -9.16 22.66
N LEU A 300 21.88 -10.45 22.72
CA LEU A 300 21.81 -11.21 23.97
C LEU A 300 22.85 -10.69 24.98
N ALA A 301 22.44 -10.51 26.24
CA ALA A 301 23.31 -10.02 27.32
C ALA A 301 24.14 -11.14 27.97
N ASN A 302 23.67 -12.39 27.92
CA ASN A 302 24.25 -13.54 28.65
C ASN A 302 25.10 -14.50 27.82
N GLN A 303 25.33 -14.23 26.53
CA GLN A 303 26.50 -14.79 25.90
C GLN A 303 27.72 -14.01 26.36
N PRO A 304 28.91 -14.63 26.51
CA PRO A 304 30.14 -13.89 26.63
C PRO A 304 30.27 -13.07 25.34
N THR A 305 29.73 -11.86 25.41
CA THR A 305 30.19 -10.78 24.58
C THR A 305 31.71 -10.82 24.73
N GLY A 306 32.42 -10.89 23.62
CA GLY A 306 33.85 -10.56 23.58
C GLY A 306 34.07 -9.08 23.94
N VAL A 307 33.39 -8.59 24.97
CA VAL A 307 33.43 -7.27 25.54
C VAL A 307 33.64 -7.49 27.04
N PRO A 308 34.87 -7.31 27.55
CA PRO A 308 35.13 -7.40 28.97
C PRO A 308 34.33 -6.33 29.73
N ALA A 309 34.06 -6.59 31.02
CA ALA A 309 33.69 -5.60 32.05
C ALA A 309 34.49 -4.30 31.87
N PRO A 310 33.98 -3.09 32.25
CA PRO A 310 34.47 -1.80 31.77
C PRO A 310 35.98 -1.70 31.92
N ALA A 311 36.66 -2.14 30.86
CA ALA A 311 38.07 -1.99 30.71
C ALA A 311 38.23 -0.52 30.36
N VAL A 312 39.25 0.08 30.95
CA VAL A 312 39.95 1.25 30.41
C VAL A 312 39.68 1.33 28.91
N PRO A 313 39.17 2.48 28.39
CA PRO A 313 38.84 2.60 26.97
C PRO A 313 39.98 1.98 26.16
N PRO A 314 39.69 1.15 25.13
CA PRO A 314 40.74 0.59 24.31
C PRO A 314 41.66 1.75 23.93
N PRO A 315 43.00 1.60 24.09
CA PRO A 315 43.90 2.68 23.71
C PRO A 315 43.47 3.10 22.32
N ALA A 316 43.25 4.40 22.14
CA ALA A 316 42.94 4.96 20.83
C ALA A 316 43.82 4.24 19.81
N PRO A 317 43.25 3.72 18.68
CA PRO A 317 44.05 2.98 17.71
C PRO A 317 45.31 3.78 17.49
N SER A 318 46.48 3.19 17.79
CA SER A 318 47.73 3.92 17.72
C SER A 318 47.82 4.46 16.30
N LEU A 319 47.77 5.79 16.16
CA LEU A 319 47.84 6.44 14.86
C LEU A 319 49.14 6.10 14.13
N ASP A 320 50.11 5.51 14.83
CA ASP A 320 51.35 4.94 14.29
C ASP A 320 51.11 3.85 13.22
N ALA A 321 49.97 3.15 13.25
CA ALA A 321 49.62 2.13 12.25
C ALA A 321 48.87 2.71 11.02
N TYR A 322 48.65 4.02 10.99
CA TYR A 322 47.93 4.72 9.94
C TYR A 322 48.85 5.77 9.28
N PRO A 323 48.60 6.12 8.01
CA PRO A 323 49.38 7.14 7.33
C PRO A 323 49.23 8.49 8.02
N ARG A 324 50.31 9.27 8.06
CA ARG A 324 50.28 10.62 8.62
C ARG A 324 49.60 11.57 7.64
N VAL A 325 48.86 12.54 8.16
CA VAL A 325 48.34 13.64 7.33
C VAL A 325 49.52 14.36 6.65
N GLY A 326 49.46 14.48 5.33
CA GLY A 326 50.51 15.02 4.47
C GLY A 326 51.41 13.97 3.83
N GLU A 327 51.38 12.73 4.28
CA GLU A 327 52.19 11.63 3.73
C GLU A 327 51.81 11.34 2.28
N ARG A 328 52.81 11.38 1.39
CA ARG A 328 52.67 11.08 -0.04
C ARG A 328 53.10 9.65 -0.29
N GLN A 329 52.29 8.90 -1.04
CA GLN A 329 52.59 7.53 -1.39
C GLN A 329 51.87 7.09 -2.66
N GLY A 330 52.35 5.99 -3.24
CA GLY A 330 51.62 5.28 -4.28
C GLY A 330 50.33 4.69 -3.72
N ALA A 331 49.29 4.69 -4.55
CA ALA A 331 48.03 4.03 -4.26
C ALA A 331 47.47 3.38 -5.51
N THR A 332 46.75 2.29 -5.30
CA THR A 332 46.14 1.49 -6.36
C THR A 332 44.61 1.61 -6.29
N VAL A 333 43.97 1.94 -7.41
CA VAL A 333 42.51 2.03 -7.50
C VAL A 333 41.89 0.66 -7.25
N SER A 334 40.99 0.59 -6.28
CA SER A 334 40.24 -0.62 -5.94
C SER A 334 38.79 -0.52 -6.43
N VAL A 335 38.11 0.60 -6.16
CA VAL A 335 36.72 0.78 -6.60
C VAL A 335 36.56 2.16 -7.26
N PRO A 336 36.42 2.24 -8.60
CA PRO A 336 36.01 3.46 -9.27
C PRO A 336 34.50 3.67 -9.12
N ASN A 337 34.07 4.87 -8.74
CA ASN A 337 32.66 5.25 -8.65
C ASN A 337 32.46 6.67 -9.24
N ALA A 338 31.24 6.97 -9.71
CA ALA A 338 30.88 8.32 -10.15
C ALA A 338 30.98 9.29 -8.95
N GLY A 339 32.04 10.11 -8.91
CA GLY A 339 32.26 11.16 -7.91
C GLY A 339 33.29 10.85 -6.81
N PHE A 340 33.76 9.61 -6.66
CA PHE A 340 34.88 9.26 -5.78
C PHE A 340 35.55 7.96 -6.20
N VAL A 341 36.79 7.76 -5.77
CA VAL A 341 37.54 6.52 -6.00
C VAL A 341 38.05 6.00 -4.66
N LEU A 342 37.87 4.70 -4.41
CA LEU A 342 38.51 4.04 -3.28
C LEU A 342 39.86 3.47 -3.71
N VAL A 343 40.92 3.82 -2.98
CA VAL A 343 42.29 3.42 -3.29
C VAL A 343 42.90 2.63 -2.12
N ARG A 344 43.74 1.66 -2.43
CA ARG A 344 44.61 0.97 -1.48
C ARG A 344 45.95 1.70 -1.45
N LEU A 345 46.41 2.05 -0.26
CA LEU A 345 47.68 2.73 -0.06
C LEU A 345 48.83 1.72 -0.05
N ASP A 346 49.86 1.94 -0.86
CA ASP A 346 50.93 0.96 -1.07
C ASP A 346 51.79 0.75 0.19
N GLY A 347 51.99 1.80 1.00
CA GLY A 347 52.70 1.72 2.28
C GLY A 347 51.89 1.06 3.40
N TYR A 348 50.60 0.82 3.18
CA TYR A 348 49.67 0.30 4.19
C TYR A 348 48.70 -0.73 3.58
N PRO A 349 49.22 -1.88 3.08
CA PRO A 349 48.41 -2.86 2.37
C PRO A 349 47.36 -3.55 3.25
N ASP A 350 47.64 -3.66 4.56
CA ASP A 350 46.84 -4.37 5.56
C ASP A 350 45.76 -3.50 6.23
N LEU A 351 45.57 -2.26 5.77
CA LEU A 351 44.54 -1.40 6.34
C LEU A 351 43.14 -2.00 6.13
N PRO A 352 42.31 -2.05 7.18
CA PRO A 352 40.95 -2.57 7.08
C PRO A 352 40.00 -1.67 6.28
N THR A 353 40.46 -0.45 5.94
CA THR A 353 39.65 0.57 5.24
C THR A 353 40.44 1.13 4.07
N LEU A 354 39.82 1.12 2.89
CA LEU A 354 40.34 1.80 1.71
C LEU A 354 40.26 3.31 1.90
N ALA A 355 41.26 4.02 1.40
CA ALA A 355 41.29 5.47 1.42
C ALA A 355 40.35 6.04 0.35
N LEU A 356 39.66 7.14 0.66
CA LEU A 356 38.70 7.78 -0.22
C LEU A 356 39.32 9.00 -0.91
N LEU A 357 39.37 8.95 -2.25
CA LEU A 357 39.72 10.07 -3.11
C LEU A 357 38.42 10.68 -3.67
N HIS A 358 38.00 11.82 -3.14
CA HIS A 358 36.80 12.51 -3.61
C HIS A 358 37.07 13.28 -4.92
N ALA A 359 36.11 13.39 -5.83
CA ALA A 359 36.30 14.07 -7.13
C ALA A 359 36.87 15.49 -7.02
N ARG A 360 36.45 16.25 -5.99
CA ARG A 360 36.98 17.61 -5.71
C ARG A 360 38.48 17.63 -5.37
N ARG A 361 39.08 16.49 -5.05
CA ARG A 361 40.50 16.33 -4.69
C ARG A 361 41.31 15.60 -5.77
N MET A 362 40.70 15.38 -6.94
CA MET A 362 41.35 14.87 -8.14
C MET A 362 41.79 16.03 -9.03
N SER A 363 42.82 15.81 -9.84
CA SER A 363 43.18 16.66 -10.98
C SER A 363 42.03 16.73 -11.99
N GLN A 364 42.07 17.75 -12.87
CA GLN A 364 41.08 17.88 -13.94
C GLN A 364 41.12 16.66 -14.88
N SER A 365 42.33 16.20 -15.25
CA SER A 365 42.51 15.04 -16.12
C SER A 365 41.96 13.75 -15.50
N LEU A 366 42.19 13.50 -14.21
CA LEU A 366 41.66 12.30 -13.56
C LEU A 366 40.13 12.32 -13.43
N ARG A 367 39.51 13.49 -13.25
CA ARG A 367 38.04 13.63 -13.26
C ARG A 367 37.46 13.33 -14.63
N GLU A 368 38.05 13.88 -15.69
CA GLU A 368 37.63 13.62 -17.07
C GLU A 368 37.80 12.13 -17.44
N ASP A 369 38.86 11.48 -16.97
CA ASP A 369 39.05 10.04 -17.11
C ASP A 369 38.00 9.23 -16.34
N LEU A 370 37.62 9.67 -15.13
CA LEU A 370 36.62 9.00 -14.30
C LEU A 370 35.22 9.12 -14.90
N GLU A 371 34.85 10.31 -15.39
CA GLU A 371 33.58 10.56 -16.10
C GLU A 371 33.50 9.76 -17.41
N ALA A 372 34.60 9.67 -18.15
CA ALA A 372 34.70 8.85 -19.35
C ALA A 372 34.86 7.34 -19.07
N SER A 373 34.75 6.88 -17.82
CA SER A 373 34.92 5.47 -17.42
C SER A 373 36.26 4.85 -17.85
N ARG A 374 37.32 5.67 -17.98
CA ARG A 374 38.68 5.25 -18.32
C ARG A 374 39.50 4.85 -17.09
N VAL A 375 39.07 5.21 -15.88
CA VAL A 375 39.68 4.76 -14.62
C VAL A 375 39.22 3.34 -14.31
N LYS A 376 40.14 2.37 -14.38
CA LYS A 376 39.89 0.96 -14.06
C LYS A 376 40.51 0.59 -12.71
N GLU A 377 39.95 -0.45 -12.09
CA GLU A 377 40.57 -1.15 -10.97
C GLU A 377 42.01 -1.58 -11.35
N GLY A 378 42.95 -1.40 -10.43
CA GLY A 378 44.37 -1.68 -10.64
C GLY A 378 45.20 -0.51 -11.17
N ARG A 379 44.60 0.62 -11.59
CA ARG A 379 45.37 1.82 -11.98
C ARG A 379 46.17 2.33 -10.76
N ARG A 380 47.48 2.56 -10.95
CA ARG A 380 48.34 3.21 -9.95
C ARG A 380 48.27 4.73 -10.08
N MET A 381 48.38 5.41 -8.95
CA MET A 381 48.41 6.86 -8.84
C MET A 381 49.14 7.29 -7.58
N TRP A 382 49.56 8.54 -7.54
CA TRP A 382 50.18 9.13 -6.36
C TRP A 382 49.15 9.95 -5.58
N VAL A 383 49.11 9.72 -4.27
CA VAL A 383 48.16 10.39 -3.39
C VAL A 383 48.85 10.93 -2.14
N ALA A 384 48.31 12.02 -1.61
CA ALA A 384 48.68 12.55 -0.31
C ALA A 384 47.50 12.39 0.66
N VAL A 385 47.79 11.96 1.88
CA VAL A 385 46.78 11.82 2.93
C VAL A 385 46.35 13.19 3.45
N GLU A 386 45.06 13.49 3.43
CA GLU A 386 44.51 14.75 3.93
C GLU A 386 43.91 14.61 5.33
N GLU A 387 43.28 13.47 5.62
CA GLU A 387 42.54 13.28 6.86
C GLU A 387 42.61 11.81 7.27
N VAL A 388 42.90 11.58 8.55
CA VAL A 388 42.81 10.27 9.21
C VAL A 388 42.06 10.50 10.51
N ALA A 389 40.79 10.08 10.54
CA ALA A 389 39.90 10.37 11.66
C ALA A 389 38.99 9.18 11.99
N PRO A 390 38.59 8.99 13.26
CA PRO A 390 37.56 8.01 13.61
C PRO A 390 36.27 8.26 12.82
N SER A 391 35.71 7.19 12.25
CA SER A 391 34.52 7.29 11.43
C SER A 391 33.33 7.75 12.28
N ARG A 392 32.67 8.81 11.83
CA ARG A 392 31.45 9.34 12.49
C ARG A 392 30.27 8.37 12.42
N ASN A 393 30.25 7.52 11.39
CA ASN A 393 29.11 6.64 11.10
C ASN A 393 29.36 5.18 11.50
N LYS A 394 30.62 4.77 11.72
CA LYS A 394 31.00 3.39 12.05
C LYS A 394 31.96 3.37 13.25
N PRO A 395 31.46 3.12 14.48
CA PRO A 395 32.29 3.05 15.67
C PRO A 395 33.42 2.02 15.52
N GLY A 396 34.67 2.42 15.81
CA GLY A 396 35.86 1.55 15.71
C GLY A 396 36.54 1.51 14.34
N ARG A 397 36.03 2.23 13.33
CA ARG A 397 36.67 2.39 12.02
C ARG A 397 37.40 3.72 11.92
N ILE A 398 38.48 3.78 11.14
CA ILE A 398 39.14 5.04 10.77
C ILE A 398 38.82 5.34 9.30
N ASP A 399 38.33 6.54 9.04
CA ASP A 399 38.14 7.07 7.70
C ASP A 399 39.43 7.78 7.26
N ILE A 400 39.92 7.42 6.07
CA ILE A 400 41.13 7.98 5.47
C ILE A 400 40.72 8.70 4.20
N LYS A 401 41.00 10.01 4.10
CA LYS A 401 40.77 10.80 2.89
C LYS A 401 42.09 11.20 2.28
N VAL A 402 42.15 11.11 0.96
CA VAL A 402 43.35 11.42 0.18
C VAL A 402 43.04 12.40 -0.95
N ARG A 403 44.07 13.09 -1.41
CA ARG A 403 44.06 13.91 -2.62
C ARG A 403 45.09 13.38 -3.61
N GLU A 404 44.85 13.58 -4.90
CA GLU A 404 45.84 13.28 -5.93
C GLU A 404 47.02 14.26 -5.82
N VAL A 405 48.23 13.76 -6.06
CA VAL A 405 49.45 14.55 -6.22
C VAL A 405 50.22 14.09 -7.44
N GLU A 406 51.02 14.99 -8.02
CA GLU A 406 51.94 14.63 -9.09
C GLU A 406 53.08 13.74 -8.56
N GLU A 407 53.55 12.83 -9.40
CA GLU A 407 54.70 11.98 -9.13
C GLU A 407 55.97 12.84 -9.04
N GLU A 408 56.57 12.89 -7.86
CA GLU A 408 57.83 13.60 -7.63
C GLU A 408 58.97 12.59 -7.88
N LEU A 409 59.67 12.73 -9.01
CA LEU A 409 60.90 11.94 -9.26
C LEU A 409 61.90 12.22 -8.13
N PRO A 410 62.51 11.18 -7.52
CA PRO A 410 63.57 11.41 -6.53
C PRO A 410 64.76 12.13 -7.19
N PRO A 411 65.49 12.99 -6.45
CA PRO A 411 66.72 13.59 -6.96
C PRO A 411 67.74 12.50 -7.30
N PRO A 412 68.56 12.68 -8.35
CA PRO A 412 69.55 11.69 -8.73
C PRO A 412 70.53 11.43 -7.58
N GLU A 413 70.74 10.16 -7.24
CA GLU A 413 71.74 9.74 -6.27
C GLU A 413 73.11 10.28 -6.68
N ALA A 414 73.75 11.02 -5.77
CA ALA A 414 75.14 11.43 -5.94
C ALA A 414 75.99 10.14 -5.87
N GLY A 415 76.34 9.62 -7.04
CA GLY A 415 77.22 8.47 -7.18
C GLY A 415 78.57 8.73 -6.55
N ASP A 416 79.08 7.70 -5.88
CA ASP A 416 80.44 7.59 -5.39
C ASP A 416 81.43 7.97 -6.50
N VAL A 417 82.24 9.00 -6.24
CA VAL A 417 83.40 9.31 -7.07
C VAL A 417 84.49 8.32 -6.69
N GLU A 418 84.60 7.27 -7.50
CA GLU A 418 85.72 6.33 -7.48
C GLU A 418 87.01 7.11 -7.81
N GLU A 419 87.94 7.17 -6.85
CA GLU A 419 89.31 7.62 -7.09
C GLU A 419 89.97 6.70 -8.11
N VAL A 420 90.40 7.25 -9.24
CA VAL A 420 91.36 6.60 -10.14
C VAL A 420 92.67 7.39 -10.09
N PRO A 421 93.79 6.79 -9.68
CA PRO A 421 95.06 7.49 -9.56
C PRO A 421 95.82 7.48 -10.90
N ALA A 422 96.35 8.65 -11.27
CA ALA A 422 97.72 8.94 -11.74
C ALA A 422 97.74 10.25 -12.54
#